data_AF-A0A7C4VDM0-F1
#
_entry.id   AF-A0A7C4VDM0-F1
#
_cell.length_a   1.000
_cell.length_b   1.000
_cell.length_c   1.000
_cell.angle_alpha   90.00
_cell.angle_beta   90.00
_cell.angle_gamma   90.00
#
_symmetry.space_group_name_H-M   'P 1'
#
loop_
_entity.id
_entity.type
_entity.pdbx_description
1 polymer ?
#
loop_
_entity_poly.entity_id
_entity_poly.type
_entity_poly.pdbx_seq_one_letter_code
_entity_poly.pdbx_strand_id
1 'polypeptide(L)'
;MKYRLFNDAMQDCISKALSLLEGNVNARMLDCGCGDGEITLRAAEIIGTSNIYGVDIDEKALSVAGGKGIKVYKADINLHLPFEDNFFDVWNYR
;
A
#
# COMPACT_ATOMS: atom_id res chain seq x y z
N MET A 1 19.12 -3.58 -10.07
CA MET A 1 20.01 -2.67 -9.31
C MET A 1 19.38 -1.31 -9.03
N LYS A 2 18.82 -0.60 -10.03
CA LYS A 2 18.10 0.69 -9.84
C LYS A 2 16.95 0.62 -8.82
N TYR A 3 16.15 -0.43 -8.85
CA TYR A 3 15.05 -0.64 -7.89
C TYR A 3 15.53 -0.85 -6.44
N ARG A 4 16.73 -1.40 -6.22
CA ARG A 4 17.20 -1.73 -4.87
C ARG A 4 17.56 -0.47 -4.08
N LEU A 5 18.33 0.44 -4.67
CA LEU A 5 18.66 1.73 -4.07
C LEU A 5 17.41 2.60 -3.84
N PHE A 6 16.44 2.57 -4.76
CA PHE A 6 15.15 3.25 -4.59
C PHE A 6 14.34 2.64 -3.45
N ASN A 7 14.28 1.32 -3.36
CA ASN A 7 13.56 0.60 -2.29
C ASN A 7 14.21 0.83 -0.92
N ASP A 8 15.53 0.85 -0.84
CA ASP A 8 16.27 1.08 0.41
C ASP A 8 16.05 2.53 0.89
N ALA A 9 16.16 3.52 0.00
CA ALA A 9 15.89 4.92 0.33
C ALA A 9 14.43 5.17 0.74
N MET A 10 13.48 4.49 0.08
CA MET A 10 12.06 4.56 0.43
C MET A 10 11.79 3.87 1.77
N GLN A 11 12.42 2.74 2.06
CA GLN A 11 12.35 2.11 3.38
C GLN A 11 12.88 3.03 4.48
N ASP A 12 14.00 3.71 4.26
CA ASP A 12 14.58 4.63 5.25
C ASP A 12 13.68 5.85 5.51
N CYS A 13 13.13 6.45 4.45
CA CYS A 13 12.20 7.58 4.58
C CYS A 13 10.90 7.16 5.27
N ILE A 14 10.32 6.02 4.87
CA ILE A 14 9.08 5.48 5.44
C ILE A 14 9.30 5.06 6.89
N SER A 15 10.42 4.40 7.22
CA SER A 15 10.76 4.00 8.58
C SER A 15 10.88 5.21 9.53
N LYS A 16 11.48 6.30 9.06
CA LYS A 16 11.55 7.55 9.85
C LYS A 16 10.18 8.21 9.99
N ALA A 17 9.40 8.31 8.91
CA ALA A 17 8.05 8.86 8.96
C ALA A 17 7.12 8.03 9.85
N LEU A 18 7.25 6.70 9.81
CA LEU A 18 6.50 5.77 10.64
C LEU A 18 7.03 5.71 12.08
N SER A 19 8.30 6.00 12.35
CA SER A 19 8.76 6.15 13.75
C SER A 19 8.15 7.35 14.46
N LEU A 20 7.59 8.31 13.71
CA LEU A 20 6.82 9.43 14.23
C LEU A 20 5.34 9.09 14.41
N LEU A 21 4.88 7.96 13.85
CA LEU A 21 3.52 7.47 13.95
C LEU A 21 3.49 6.29 14.92
N GLU A 22 2.67 6.34 15.96
CA GLU A 22 2.41 5.15 16.75
C GLU A 22 1.74 4.12 15.85
N GLY A 23 2.39 2.96 15.62
CA GLY A 23 1.83 1.89 14.81
C GLY A 23 0.41 1.55 15.28
N ASN A 24 -0.51 1.35 14.33
CA ASN A 24 -1.92 1.14 14.64
C ASN A 24 -2.42 -0.10 13.89
N VAL A 25 -2.60 -1.18 14.65
CA VAL A 25 -3.12 -2.47 14.16
C VAL A 25 -4.50 -2.37 13.52
N ASN A 26 -5.28 -1.36 13.88
CA ASN A 26 -6.63 -1.15 13.35
C ASN A 26 -6.63 -0.23 12.12
N ALA A 27 -5.52 0.42 11.78
CA ALA A 27 -5.46 1.39 10.68
C ALA A 27 -5.79 0.73 9.35
N ARG A 28 -6.63 1.37 8.53
CA ARG A 28 -6.93 0.95 7.17
C ARG A 28 -5.97 1.63 6.22
N MET A 29 -5.14 0.84 5.56
CA MET A 29 -4.12 1.33 4.64
C MET A 29 -4.58 1.14 3.19
N LEU A 30 -4.50 2.19 2.37
CA LEU A 30 -4.67 2.16 0.92
C LEU A 30 -3.32 2.31 0.19
N ASP A 31 -3.09 1.55 -0.86
CA ASP A 31 -1.97 1.76 -1.80
C ASP A 31 -2.51 1.91 -3.23
N CYS A 32 -2.39 3.12 -3.78
CA CYS A 32 -2.77 3.46 -5.14
C CYS A 32 -1.60 3.16 -6.08
N GLY A 33 -1.78 2.19 -6.97
CA GLY A 33 -0.69 1.60 -7.76
C GLY A 33 0.03 0.48 -7.01
N CYS A 34 -0.72 -0.44 -6.38
CA CYS A 34 -0.14 -1.46 -5.49
C CYS A 34 0.69 -2.53 -6.22
N GLY A 35 0.53 -2.67 -7.53
CA GLY A 35 1.19 -3.71 -8.33
C GLY A 35 0.98 -5.10 -7.73
N ASP A 36 2.08 -5.84 -7.56
CA ASP A 36 2.08 -7.20 -7.00
C ASP A 36 2.03 -7.23 -5.45
N GLY A 37 2.02 -6.06 -4.80
CA GLY A 37 1.89 -5.91 -3.36
C GLY A 37 3.18 -6.04 -2.54
N GLU A 38 4.37 -6.23 -3.13
CA GLU A 38 5.60 -6.40 -2.34
C GLU A 38 5.87 -5.21 -1.41
N ILE A 39 5.75 -3.99 -1.93
CA ILE A 39 6.03 -2.78 -1.16
C ILE A 39 4.85 -2.45 -0.25
N THR A 40 3.62 -2.74 -0.68
CA THR A 40 2.41 -2.56 0.11
C THR A 40 2.47 -3.34 1.43
N LEU A 41 2.91 -4.60 1.38
CA LEU A 41 3.06 -5.43 2.58
C LEU A 41 4.12 -4.90 3.53
N ARG A 42 5.28 -4.49 3.03
CA ARG A 42 6.34 -3.90 3.87
C ARG A 42 5.85 -2.65 4.59
N ALA A 43 5.08 -1.80 3.92
CA ALA A 43 4.49 -0.62 4.56
C ALA A 43 3.45 -1.02 5.63
N ALA A 44 2.59 -2.00 5.34
CA ALA A 44 1.62 -2.51 6.30
C ALA A 44 2.28 -3.16 7.53
N GLU A 45 3.39 -3.88 7.36
CA GLU A 45 4.20 -4.44 8.44
C GLU A 45 4.74 -3.35 9.37
N ILE A 46 5.24 -2.24 8.81
CA ILE A 46 5.76 -1.14 9.62
C ILE A 46 4.61 -0.40 10.34
N ILE A 47 3.44 -0.26 9.71
CA ILE A 47 2.23 0.29 10.35
C ILE A 47 1.69 -0.67 11.43
N GLY A 48 1.95 -1.97 11.28
CA GLY A 48 1.44 -3.03 12.15
C GLY A 48 0.00 -3.44 11.83
N THR A 49 -0.52 -3.12 10.65
CA THR A 49 -1.91 -3.41 10.26
C THR A 49 -2.05 -4.58 9.29
N SER A 50 -3.17 -5.29 9.39
CA SER A 50 -3.63 -6.29 8.41
C SER A 50 -4.78 -5.78 7.53
N ASN A 51 -5.26 -4.55 7.75
CA ASN A 51 -6.33 -3.95 6.97
C ASN A 51 -5.76 -3.25 5.72
N ILE A 52 -5.31 -4.05 4.76
CA ILE A 52 -4.57 -3.60 3.58
C ILE A 52 -5.47 -3.60 2.34
N TYR A 53 -5.51 -2.47 1.64
CA TYR A 53 -6.28 -2.26 0.43
C TYR A 53 -5.35 -1.77 -0.69
N GLY A 54 -5.48 -2.34 -1.89
CA GLY A 54 -4.63 -2.03 -3.03
C GLY A 54 -5.47 -1.74 -4.28
N VAL A 55 -5.09 -0.70 -5.03
CA VAL A 55 -5.67 -0.37 -6.32
C VAL A 55 -4.60 -0.46 -7.40
N ASP A 56 -4.91 -1.09 -8.53
CA ASP A 56 -4.06 -1.06 -9.72
C ASP A 56 -4.90 -1.26 -10.99
N ILE A 57 -4.37 -0.88 -12.14
CA ILE A 57 -4.98 -1.15 -13.45
C ILE A 57 -4.60 -2.55 -13.96
N ASP A 58 -3.43 -3.07 -13.55
CA ASP A 58 -2.94 -4.39 -13.98
C ASP A 58 -3.55 -5.52 -13.16
N GLU A 59 -4.52 -6.19 -13.77
CA GLU A 59 -5.23 -7.34 -13.19
C GLU A 59 -4.31 -8.52 -12.86
N LYS A 60 -3.21 -8.72 -13.59
CA LYS A 60 -2.26 -9.79 -13.28
C LYS A 60 -1.50 -9.47 -12.00
N ALA A 61 -1.09 -8.22 -11.84
CA ALA A 61 -0.42 -7.75 -10.63
C ALA A 61 -1.36 -7.86 -9.43
N LEU A 62 -2.63 -7.44 -9.58
CA LEU A 62 -3.66 -7.59 -8.55
C LEU A 62 -3.92 -9.04 -8.14
N SER A 63 -3.90 -9.98 -9.09
CA SER A 63 -4.03 -11.41 -8.75
C SER A 63 -2.91 -11.88 -7.82
N VAL A 64 -1.67 -11.39 -8.03
CA VAL A 64 -0.53 -11.72 -7.17
C VAL A 64 -0.69 -11.04 -5.80
N ALA A 65 -1.05 -9.76 -5.78
CA ALA A 65 -1.27 -9.00 -4.55
C ALA A 65 -2.39 -9.61 -3.67
N GLY A 66 -3.51 -9.99 -4.29
CA GLY A 66 -4.61 -10.67 -3.61
C GLY A 66 -4.20 -12.00 -2.99
N GLY A 67 -3.36 -12.77 -3.68
CA GLY A 67 -2.77 -14.00 -3.16
C GLY A 67 -1.89 -13.80 -1.91
N LYS A 68 -1.41 -12.57 -1.67
CA LYS A 68 -0.63 -12.21 -0.48
C LYS A 68 -1.49 -11.61 0.66
N GLY A 69 -2.82 -11.62 0.53
CA GLY A 69 -3.75 -11.15 1.57
C GLY A 69 -4.16 -9.68 1.45
N ILE A 70 -3.82 -9.00 0.36
CA ILE A 70 -4.24 -7.61 0.10
C ILE A 70 -5.67 -7.60 -0.46
N LYS A 71 -6.54 -6.71 0.02
CA LYS A 71 -7.85 -6.48 -0.58
C LYS A 71 -7.68 -5.63 -1.84
N VAL A 72 -7.74 -6.27 -3.00
CA VAL A 72 -7.42 -5.66 -4.29
C VAL A 72 -8.64 -5.16 -5.04
N TYR A 73 -8.49 -4.00 -5.71
CA TYR A 73 -9.52 -3.36 -6.52
C TYR A 73 -8.91 -2.92 -7.85
N LYS A 74 -9.55 -3.31 -8.96
CA LYS A 74 -9.15 -2.85 -10.29
C LYS A 74 -9.80 -1.49 -10.57
N ALA A 75 -8.99 -0.44 -10.61
CA ALA A 75 -9.46 0.90 -10.95
C ALA A 75 -8.34 1.77 -11.53
N ASP A 76 -8.72 2.75 -12.35
CA ASP A 76 -7.82 3.81 -12.77
C ASP A 76 -7.82 4.92 -11.71
N ILE A 77 -6.68 5.11 -11.06
CA ILE A 77 -6.46 6.09 -10.00
C ILE A 77 -6.66 7.53 -10.48
N ASN A 78 -6.58 7.79 -11.79
CA ASN A 78 -6.79 9.12 -12.38
C ASN A 78 -8.27 9.45 -12.62
N LEU A 79 -9.18 8.49 -12.41
CA LEU A 79 -10.61 8.68 -12.57
C LEU A 79 -11.29 8.77 -11.20
N HIS A 80 -11.83 7.66 -10.72
CA HIS A 80 -12.59 7.59 -9.49
C HIS A 80 -12.27 6.28 -8.77
N LEU A 81 -11.99 6.38 -7.47
CA LEU A 81 -11.75 5.22 -6.62
C LEU A 81 -13.06 4.77 -5.98
N PRO A 82 -13.34 3.45 -5.93
CA PRO A 82 -14.60 2.91 -5.43
C PRO A 82 -14.62 2.82 -3.89
N PHE A 83 -14.28 3.91 -3.20
CA PHE A 83 -14.23 3.96 -1.74
C PHE A 83 -15.05 5.11 -1.18
N GLU A 84 -15.56 4.92 0.03
CA GLU A 84 -16.23 5.95 0.79
C GLU A 84 -15.22 7.01 1.28
N ASP A 85 -15.67 8.25 1.40
CA ASP A 85 -14.88 9.32 1.99
C ASP A 85 -14.48 8.98 3.44
N ASN A 86 -13.26 9.36 3.85
CA ASN A 86 -12.70 9.11 5.19
C ASN A 86 -12.64 7.63 5.60
N PHE A 87 -12.60 6.70 4.64
CA PHE A 87 -12.51 5.27 4.96
C PHE A 87 -11.10 4.82 5.38
N PHE A 88 -10.05 5.50 4.94
CA PHE A 88 -8.64 5.14 5.16
C PHE A 88 -7.94 6.07 6.13
N ASP A 89 -7.08 5.49 6.97
CA ASP A 89 -6.25 6.22 7.93
C ASP A 89 -4.87 6.55 7.35
N VAL A 90 -4.38 5.72 6.42
CA VAL A 90 -3.09 5.87 5.75
C VAL A 90 -3.25 5.56 4.27
N TRP A 91 -2.68 6.40 3.40
CA TRP A 91 -2.64 6.13 1.97
C TRP A 91 -1.24 6.33 1.39
N ASN A 92 -0.85 5.43 0.50
CA ASN A 92 0.31 5.57 -0.38
C ASN A 92 -0.15 5.79 -1.82
N TYR A 93 0.58 6.62 -2.56
CA TYR A 93 0.32 6.92 -3.96
C TYR A 93 1.61 6.85 -4.76
N ARG A 94 1.53 6.29 -5.99
CA ARG A 94 2.68 6.05 -6.87
C ARG A 94 2.38 6.46 -8.30
#